data_AF-M6CKL0-F1
#
_entry.id   AF-M6CKL0-F1
#
_cell.length_a   1.000
_cell.length_b   1.000
_cell.length_c   1.000
_cell.angle_alpha   90.00
_cell.angle_beta   90.00
_cell.angle_gamma   90.00
#
_symmetry.space_group_name_H-M   'P 1'
#
loop_
_entity.id
_entity.type
_entity.pdbx_description
1 polymer ?
#
loop_
_entity_poly.entity_id
_entity_poly.type
_entity_poly.pdbx_seq_one_letter_code
_entity_poly.pdbx_strand_id
1 'polypeptide(L)'
;MFLSQLKLDLYNIRNNIVLNWIQNPYNIHRRLWMAFPDRPSSQNSPFLFQLDYNSNPGKIPPRILVFSEELPDWERAFQDFNVLEKIPDQNQIKRISPAFIMKDTTLRFSLTANPTKKTKDYRLFPTCVGLDGKQDI
;
A
#
# COMPACT_ATOMS: atom_id res chain seq x y z
N MET A 1 -7.41 -7.04 -13.74
CA MET A 1 -6.17 -6.75 -13.00
C MET A 1 -5.26 -5.90 -13.86
N PHE A 2 -4.71 -4.86 -13.26
CA PHE A 2 -3.85 -3.88 -13.89
C PHE A 2 -2.58 -3.74 -13.05
N LEU A 3 -1.44 -3.59 -13.71
CA LEU A 3 -0.17 -3.31 -13.09
C LEU A 3 0.34 -1.97 -13.59
N SER A 4 0.55 -1.05 -12.65
CA SER A 4 1.11 0.27 -12.91
C SER A 4 2.45 0.41 -12.22
N GLN A 5 3.35 1.16 -12.85
CA GLN A 5 4.63 1.55 -12.26
C GLN A 5 4.66 3.07 -12.12
N LEU A 6 4.77 3.56 -10.89
CA LEU A 6 4.88 4.98 -10.57
C LEU A 6 6.34 5.29 -10.20
N LYS A 7 7.05 6.03 -11.04
CA LYS A 7 8.44 6.43 -10.76
C LYS A 7 8.45 7.67 -9.89
N LEU A 8 9.15 7.62 -8.76
CA LEU A 8 9.24 8.74 -7.83
C LEU A 8 10.28 9.75 -8.32
N ASP A 9 9.93 11.04 -8.29
CA ASP A 9 10.87 12.11 -8.62
C ASP A 9 11.80 12.38 -7.44
N LEU A 10 13.04 11.90 -7.55
CA LEU A 10 14.11 12.17 -6.61
C LEU A 10 14.98 13.37 -6.97
N TYR A 11 14.90 13.87 -8.22
CA TYR A 11 15.77 14.93 -8.71
C TYR A 11 15.34 16.29 -8.13
N ASN A 12 14.08 16.40 -7.72
CA ASN A 12 13.61 17.51 -6.93
C ASN A 12 14.05 17.35 -5.46
N ILE A 13 15.27 17.79 -5.15
CA ILE A 13 15.90 17.79 -3.81
C ILE A 13 15.03 18.48 -2.74
N ARG A 14 14.08 19.34 -3.13
CA ARG A 14 13.13 20.00 -2.21
C ARG A 14 11.90 19.15 -1.89
N ASN A 15 11.77 17.96 -2.46
CA ASN A 15 10.61 17.10 -2.31
C ASN A 15 10.71 16.20 -1.06
N ASN A 16 10.73 16.83 0.12
CA ASN A 16 10.70 16.12 1.41
C ASN A 16 9.47 15.18 1.55
N ILE A 17 8.45 15.40 0.72
CA ILE A 17 7.28 14.55 0.64
C ILE A 17 7.66 13.12 0.22
N VAL A 18 8.55 12.94 -0.76
CA VAL A 18 8.98 11.60 -1.21
C VAL A 18 9.75 10.87 -0.10
N LEU A 19 10.57 11.58 0.67
CA LEU A 19 11.26 11.03 1.83
C LEU A 19 10.27 10.63 2.94
N ASN A 20 9.27 11.47 3.22
CA ASN A 20 8.18 11.16 4.15
C ASN A 20 7.37 9.94 3.70
N TRP A 21 7.14 9.77 2.40
CA TRP A 21 6.49 8.59 1.83
C TRP A 21 7.28 7.30 2.06
N ILE A 22 8.61 7.37 1.91
CA ILE A 22 9.51 6.23 2.20
C ILE A 22 9.46 5.86 3.69
N GLN A 23 9.42 6.85 4.58
CA GLN A 23 9.33 6.63 6.02
C GLN A 23 7.95 6.13 6.47
N ASN A 24 6.89 6.58 5.81
CA ASN A 24 5.52 6.27 6.18
C ASN A 24 4.69 5.85 4.93
N PRO A 25 4.66 4.54 4.62
CA PRO A 25 3.92 3.99 3.49
C PRO A 25 2.41 4.27 3.51
N TYR A 26 1.86 4.65 4.66
CA TYR A 26 0.45 5.01 4.76
C TYR A 26 0.11 6.28 3.96
N ASN A 27 1.06 7.21 3.82
CA ASN A 27 0.88 8.39 2.96
C ASN A 27 0.74 8.00 1.49
N ILE A 28 1.51 7.00 1.06
CA ILE A 28 1.38 6.40 -0.28
C ILE A 28 -0.01 5.80 -0.43
N HIS A 29 -0.43 4.96 0.52
CA HIS A 29 -1.73 4.31 0.50
C HIS A 29 -2.88 5.32 0.37
N ARG A 30 -2.90 6.37 1.19
CA ARG A 30 -3.91 7.44 1.13
C ARG A 30 -3.97 8.09 -0.24
N ARG A 31 -2.81 8.36 -0.85
CA ARG A 31 -2.76 9.01 -2.16
C ARG A 31 -3.21 8.09 -3.28
N LEU A 32 -2.78 6.82 -3.26
CA LEU A 32 -3.22 5.82 -4.23
C LEU A 32 -4.74 5.61 -4.21
N TRP A 33 -5.38 5.74 -3.04
CA TRP A 33 -6.84 5.64 -2.92
C TRP A 33 -7.59 6.67 -3.78
N MET A 34 -7.00 7.84 -4.02
CA MET A 34 -7.62 8.91 -4.81
C MET A 34 -7.79 8.53 -6.29
N ALA A 35 -7.06 7.52 -6.77
CA ALA A 35 -7.19 6.98 -8.13
C ALA A 35 -8.43 6.10 -8.32
N PHE A 36 -9.20 5.83 -7.26
CA PHE A 36 -10.35 4.92 -7.26
C PHE A 36 -11.59 5.58 -6.60
N PRO A 37 -12.20 6.60 -7.24
CA PRO A 37 -13.25 7.42 -6.62
C PRO A 37 -14.60 6.69 -6.45
N ASP A 38 -14.89 5.69 -7.27
CA ASP A 38 -16.22 5.06 -7.33
C ASP A 38 -16.44 3.98 -6.25
N ARG A 39 -15.47 3.77 -5.35
CA ARG A 39 -15.55 2.73 -4.32
C ARG A 39 -15.95 3.28 -2.95
N PRO A 40 -16.90 2.63 -2.26
CA PRO A 40 -17.28 3.02 -0.91
C PRO A 40 -16.13 2.75 0.07
N SER A 41 -15.92 3.68 1.01
CA SER A 41 -14.85 3.64 2.02
C SER A 41 -14.91 2.45 2.99
N SER A 42 -16.01 1.70 2.98
CA SER A 42 -16.23 0.49 3.79
C SER A 42 -15.67 -0.80 3.18
N GLN A 43 -15.17 -0.75 1.93
CA GLN A 43 -14.61 -1.92 1.26
C GLN A 43 -13.08 -2.01 1.42
N ASN A 44 -12.55 -3.22 1.24
CA ASN A 44 -11.11 -3.45 1.15
C ASN A 44 -10.49 -2.63 0.02
N SER A 45 -9.19 -2.34 0.17
CA SER A 45 -8.42 -1.63 -0.87
C SER A 45 -8.54 -2.31 -2.24
N PRO A 46 -8.86 -1.56 -3.33
CA PRO A 46 -8.93 -2.12 -4.68
C PRO A 46 -7.56 -2.44 -5.28
N PHE A 47 -6.49 -2.18 -4.53
CA PHE A 47 -5.12 -2.36 -4.95
C PHE A 47 -4.22 -2.89 -3.84
N LEU A 48 -3.17 -3.57 -4.26
CA LEU A 48 -1.95 -3.85 -3.50
C LEU A 48 -0.82 -2.98 -4.08
N PHE A 49 0.15 -2.61 -3.25
CA PHE A 49 1.33 -1.89 -3.71
C PHE A 49 2.59 -2.37 -3.02
N GLN A 50 3.71 -2.20 -3.73
CA GLN A 50 5.06 -2.42 -3.22
C GLN A 50 5.89 -1.17 -3.50
N LEU A 51 6.56 -0.68 -2.46
CA LEU A 51 7.56 0.39 -2.60
C LEU A 51 8.92 -0.26 -2.89
N ASP A 52 9.38 -0.13 -4.12
CA ASP A 52 10.73 -0.51 -4.52
C ASP A 52 11.66 0.68 -4.29
N TYR A 53 12.23 0.75 -3.09
CA TYR A 53 13.30 1.71 -2.76
C TYR A 53 14.58 0.92 -2.51
N ASN A 54 15.48 0.88 -3.50
CA ASN A 54 16.75 0.18 -3.35
C ASN A 54 17.81 1.20 -2.90
N SER A 55 18.41 0.99 -1.73
CA SER A 55 19.41 1.90 -1.16
C SER A 55 20.73 1.93 -1.94
N ASN A 56 20.91 1.06 -2.94
CA ASN A 56 22.08 1.09 -3.82
C ASN A 56 21.86 2.11 -4.95
N PRO A 57 22.49 3.30 -4.89
CA PRO A 57 22.37 4.29 -5.94
C PRO A 57 22.91 3.71 -7.26
N GLY A 58 22.04 3.61 -8.27
CA GLY A 58 22.43 3.23 -9.64
C GLY A 58 21.83 1.95 -10.21
N LYS A 59 21.14 1.09 -9.43
CA LYS A 59 20.53 -0.14 -9.99
C LYS A 59 19.07 -0.02 -10.39
N ILE A 60 18.22 0.58 -9.54
CA ILE A 60 16.79 0.74 -9.82
C ILE A 60 16.34 2.08 -9.22
N PRO A 61 15.76 2.99 -10.01
CA PRO A 61 15.19 4.23 -9.47
C PRO A 61 13.99 3.90 -8.57
N PRO A 62 13.78 4.62 -7.46
CA PRO A 62 12.65 4.36 -6.59
C PRO A 62 11.32 4.46 -7.31
N ARG A 63 10.48 3.47 -7.06
CA ARG A 63 9.19 3.36 -7.73
C ARG A 63 8.19 2.67 -6.83
N ILE A 64 6.92 2.92 -7.10
CA ILE A 64 5.81 2.21 -6.51
C ILE A 64 5.22 1.30 -7.58
N LEU A 65 5.20 0.00 -7.31
CA LEU A 65 4.47 -0.96 -8.13
C LEU A 65 3.07 -1.09 -7.56
N VAL A 66 2.05 -0.83 -8.38
CA VAL A 66 0.65 -0.91 -7.96
C VAL A 66 -0.08 -1.95 -8.78
N PHE A 67 -0.67 -2.92 -8.10
CA PHE A 67 -1.48 -3.97 -8.68
C PHE A 67 -2.93 -3.78 -8.26
N SER A 68 -3.83 -3.48 -9.19
CA SER A 68 -5.23 -3.16 -8.93
C SER A 68 -6.19 -4.08 -9.68
N GLU A 69 -7.39 -4.25 -9.15
CA GLU A 69 -8.46 -4.97 -9.84
C GLU A 69 -9.05 -4.16 -10.99
N GLU A 70 -9.25 -2.86 -10.73
CA GLU A 70 -9.84 -1.85 -11.61
C GLU A 70 -8.78 -0.96 -12.24
N LEU A 71 -9.16 -0.28 -13.33
CA LEU A 71 -8.30 0.68 -14.02
C LEU A 71 -8.14 1.94 -13.13
N PRO A 72 -6.92 2.27 -12.69
CA PRO A 72 -6.70 3.45 -11.87
C PRO A 72 -6.70 4.74 -12.69
N ASP A 73 -7.23 5.81 -12.11
CA ASP A 73 -7.09 7.18 -12.62
C ASP A 73 -5.92 7.89 -11.92
N TRP A 74 -4.71 7.74 -12.48
CA TRP A 74 -3.51 8.35 -11.91
C TRP A 74 -3.46 9.86 -12.06
N GLU A 75 -4.11 10.41 -13.11
CA GLU A 75 -4.17 11.86 -13.31
C GLU A 75 -4.91 12.49 -12.14
N ARG A 76 -6.10 11.98 -11.81
CA ARG A 76 -6.86 12.45 -10.64
C ARG A 76 -6.06 12.39 -9.35
N ALA A 77 -5.26 11.34 -9.15
CA ALA A 77 -4.49 11.17 -7.94
C ALA A 77 -3.25 12.09 -7.87
N PHE A 78 -2.64 12.47 -9.00
CA PHE A 78 -1.31 13.09 -9.02
C PHE A 78 -1.19 14.41 -9.78
N GLN A 79 -2.22 14.88 -10.50
CA GLN A 79 -2.20 16.14 -11.27
C GLN A 79 -1.74 17.34 -10.43
N ASP A 80 -2.17 17.41 -9.17
CA ASP A 80 -1.88 18.51 -8.24
C ASP A 80 -0.77 18.12 -7.24
N PHE A 81 0.00 17.06 -7.54
CA PHE A 81 0.94 16.47 -6.58
C PHE A 81 2.21 15.94 -7.21
N ASN A 82 3.21 16.81 -7.20
CA ASN A 82 4.50 16.59 -7.83
C ASN A 82 5.38 15.67 -6.97
N VAL A 83 5.12 14.37 -6.99
CA VAL A 83 6.00 13.33 -6.39
C VAL A 83 6.45 12.27 -7.40
N LEU A 84 5.88 12.28 -8.60
CA LEU A 84 6.21 11.37 -9.68
C LEU A 84 7.05 12.10 -10.73
N GLU A 85 7.98 11.38 -11.37
CA GLU A 85 8.73 11.92 -12.52
C GLU A 85 7.78 12.27 -13.68
N LYS A 86 6.77 11.42 -13.87
CA LYS A 86 5.68 11.59 -14.82
C LYS A 86 4.48 10.78 -14.35
N ILE A 87 3.28 11.32 -14.52
CA ILE A 87 2.03 10.56 -14.34
C ILE A 87 1.93 9.53 -15.47
N PRO A 88 1.70 8.24 -15.18
CA PRO A 88 1.60 7.22 -16.22
C PRO A 88 0.35 7.43 -17.06
N ASP A 89 0.54 7.50 -18.38
CA ASP A 89 -0.57 7.51 -19.33
C ASP A 89 -1.29 6.16 -19.33
N GLN A 90 -2.56 6.10 -19.76
CA GLN A 90 -3.34 4.84 -19.79
C GLN A 90 -2.64 3.71 -20.56
N ASN A 91 -1.87 4.04 -21.61
CA ASN A 91 -1.10 3.07 -22.39
C ASN A 91 0.09 2.45 -21.63
N GLN A 92 0.52 3.08 -20.54
CA GLN A 92 1.61 2.60 -19.68
C GLN A 92 1.09 1.68 -18.56
N ILE A 93 -0.23 1.58 -18.38
CA ILE A 93 -0.87 0.67 -17.44
C ILE A 93 -1.00 -0.70 -18.11
N LYS A 94 -0.31 -1.70 -17.55
CA LYS A 94 -0.31 -3.05 -18.13
C LYS A 94 -1.51 -3.85 -17.63
N ARG A 95 -2.39 -4.28 -18.54
CA ARG A 95 -3.43 -5.27 -18.22
C ARG A 95 -2.80 -6.65 -18.05
N ILE A 96 -3.09 -7.33 -16.95
CA ILE A 96 -2.58 -8.67 -16.65
C ILE A 96 -3.74 -9.66 -16.64
N SER A 97 -3.57 -10.76 -17.38
CA SER A 97 -4.42 -11.95 -17.29
C SER A 97 -3.73 -13.00 -16.41
N PRO A 98 -4.43 -13.65 -15.46
CA PRO A 98 -3.85 -14.69 -14.62
C PRO A 98 -3.58 -16.01 -15.37
N ALA A 99 -3.85 -16.09 -16.67
CA ALA A 99 -3.72 -17.30 -17.48
C ALA A 99 -2.29 -17.89 -17.54
N PHE A 100 -1.26 -17.14 -17.16
CA PHE A 100 0.12 -17.64 -17.08
C PHE A 100 0.40 -18.51 -15.84
N ILE A 101 -0.51 -18.53 -14.86
CA ILE A 101 -0.39 -19.33 -13.65
C ILE A 101 -0.97 -20.71 -13.95
N MET A 102 -0.11 -21.67 -14.26
CA MET A 102 -0.50 -23.05 -14.48
C MET A 102 -0.01 -23.94 -13.34
N LYS A 103 -0.65 -25.09 -13.16
CA LYS A 103 -0.17 -26.08 -12.19
C LYS A 103 1.25 -26.50 -12.56
N ASP A 104 2.10 -26.66 -11.55
CA ASP A 104 3.50 -27.11 -11.67
C ASP A 104 4.45 -26.14 -12.40
N THR A 105 4.07 -24.86 -12.61
CA THR A 105 4.99 -23.84 -13.11
C THR A 105 5.85 -23.25 -12.00
N THR A 106 7.16 -23.22 -12.19
CA THR A 106 8.09 -22.52 -11.29
C THR A 106 8.22 -21.05 -11.70
N LEU A 107 7.82 -20.16 -10.80
CA LEU A 107 7.89 -18.71 -11.01
C LEU A 107 8.79 -18.06 -9.96
N ARG A 108 9.48 -17.00 -10.36
CA ARG A 108 10.18 -16.13 -9.41
C ARG A 108 9.15 -15.18 -8.80
N PHE A 109 9.16 -15.06 -7.48
CA PHE A 109 8.29 -14.12 -6.77
C PHE A 109 9.11 -13.22 -5.83
N SER A 110 8.53 -12.07 -5.52
CA SER A 110 8.97 -11.15 -4.48
C SER A 110 7.74 -10.79 -3.66
N LEU A 111 7.85 -10.80 -2.33
CA LEU A 111 6.74 -10.53 -1.44
C LEU A 111 7.21 -9.73 -0.23
N THR A 112 6.60 -8.57 -0.02
CA THR A 112 6.68 -7.84 1.25
C THR A 112 5.44 -8.18 2.06
N ALA A 113 5.62 -8.84 3.20
CA ALA A 113 4.54 -9.25 4.08
C ALA A 113 4.89 -8.92 5.54
N ASN A 114 3.86 -8.82 6.38
CA ASN A 114 3.99 -8.70 7.82
C ASN A 114 3.63 -10.05 8.49
N PRO A 115 4.57 -11.00 8.63
CA PRO A 115 4.30 -12.31 9.19
C PRO A 115 4.03 -12.20 10.70
N THR A 116 2.75 -12.09 11.06
CA THR A 116 2.30 -11.92 12.45
C THR A 116 1.34 -13.04 12.83
N LYS A 117 1.35 -13.39 14.12
CA LYS A 117 0.41 -14.34 14.71
C LYS A 117 -0.36 -13.64 15.81
N LYS A 118 -1.68 -13.65 15.74
CA LYS A 118 -2.52 -13.21 16.87
C LYS A 118 -2.41 -14.24 17.98
N THR A 119 -1.86 -13.85 19.13
CA THR A 119 -1.88 -14.63 20.36
C THR A 119 -2.99 -14.11 21.27
N LYS A 120 -3.69 -15.02 21.96
CA LYS A 120 -4.64 -14.61 23.00
C LYS A 120 -3.84 -14.04 24.17
N ASP A 121 -4.06 -12.78 24.49
CA ASP A 121 -3.47 -12.17 25.68
C ASP A 121 -4.36 -12.49 26.89
N TYR A 122 -3.93 -13.44 27.71
CA TYR A 122 -4.61 -13.82 28.94
C TYR A 122 -4.24 -12.89 30.13
N ARG A 123 -3.46 -11.83 29.91
CA ARG A 123 -3.03 -10.88 30.96
C ARG A 123 -3.90 -9.63 31.05
N LEU A 124 -4.96 -9.53 30.26
CA LEU A 124 -6.05 -8.59 30.54
C LEU A 124 -6.83 -9.16 31.73
N PHE A 125 -6.35 -8.84 32.93
CA PHE A 125 -6.99 -9.17 34.20
C PHE A 125 -8.48 -8.78 34.15
N PRO A 126 -9.39 -9.60 34.72
CA PRO A 126 -10.77 -9.19 34.89
C PRO A 126 -10.77 -7.90 35.70
N THR A 127 -11.38 -6.88 35.12
CA THR A 127 -11.68 -5.61 35.78
C THR A 127 -12.25 -5.93 37.15
N CYS A 128 -11.64 -5.38 38.21
CA CYS A 128 -12.03 -5.60 39.59
C CYS A 128 -13.56 -5.55 39.71
N VAL A 129 -14.17 -6.70 39.97
CA VAL A 129 -15.57 -6.79 40.36
C VAL A 129 -15.68 -5.99 41.65
N GLY A 130 -16.55 -4.97 41.63
CA GLY A 130 -16.82 -4.13 42.78
C GLY A 130 -17.13 -5.00 44.00
N LEU A 131 -16.42 -4.72 45.10
CA LEU A 131 -16.81 -5.20 46.42
C LEU A 131 -18.07 -4.42 46.83
N ASP A 132 -19.24 -4.87 46.39
CA ASP A 132 -20.51 -4.53 47.04
C ASP A 132 -20.56 -5.30 48.37
N GLY A 133 -19.97 -4.69 49.39
CA GLY A 133 -20.19 -5.09 50.78
C GLY A 133 -21.57 -4.62 51.22
N LYS A 134 -22.52 -5.56 51.32
CA LYS A 134 -23.73 -5.45 52.14
C LYS A 134 -23.85 -6.68 53.02
N GLN A 135 -24.40 -6.45 54.23
CA GLN A 135 -24.66 -7.35 55.38
C GLN A 135 -23.48 -7.35 56.39
N ASP A 136 -23.60 -6.98 57.67
CA ASP A 136 -24.68 -6.76 58.64
C ASP A 136 -24.20 -5.67 59.64
N ILE A 137 -25.01 -4.76 60.21
CA ILE A 137 -26.00 -4.87 61.31
C ILE A 137 -26.95 -3.67 61.22
#